data_AF-A0A8J6VXC3-F1
#
_entry.id   AF-A0A8J6VXC3-F1
#
_cell.length_a   1.000
_cell.length_b   1.000
_cell.length_c   1.000
_cell.angle_alpha   90.00
_cell.angle_beta   90.00
_cell.angle_gamma   90.00
#
_symmetry.space_group_name_H-M   'P 1'
#
loop_
_entity.id
_entity.type
_entity.pdbx_description
1 polymer ?
#
loop_
_entity_poly.entity_id
_entity_poly.type
_entity_poly.pdbx_seq_one_letter_code
_entity_poly.pdbx_strand_id
1 'polypeptide(L)'
;MGPKQNNIAIALISALALVGVGSYSLLLAGKTALSASDLAQGVPPSPKPAPKIIVEPQPVRALPGQLDQVPMFNSNSPEWVKTEGILLSTLPPTGKKTPTAHLNFPFQGRFDLFIHHQTHTPKDLQTFYLGVMLHNSSSQPVTVDVLQGATYLTQSAPYIKLPTYVDNPNNTVYAGPGDRVVTDILQGKRQADFPAQLVIPPGQSRMLLNHPMPVRGLEKPINGRSGYLRLRSSGKVYAASLMMFAKKNANGSDRAPTLAEWQALLDTGTLSGPRDKVPTPPEQAGGQLIYGRVAGVAQGSRWQAQLSDRPGAKNLTIPAPGQAVSYAISTVRAGRLGTEQNQAAKMLVRYPDTAYESHANYGVEYNLTLPLFNPTQQLQKVAFTLATPLKEDRLSQGGLRFRQPPFDVPFFRGTVRLRYPDDRGQLKTRYVHLWHRKGQVLEPLEMITLPPNSGRSVQLDLIYPPDSTPPQVLTLKTQG
;
A
#
# COMPACT_ATOMS: atom_id res chain seq x y z
N MET A 1 29.23 -33.81 42.09
CA MET A 1 28.20 -34.26 43.04
C MET A 1 27.91 -33.10 44.00
N GLY A 2 26.66 -32.67 44.12
CA GLY A 2 26.24 -31.56 44.99
C GLY A 2 26.24 -31.92 46.49
N PRO A 3 25.53 -31.17 47.37
CA PRO A 3 24.70 -30.00 47.09
C PRO A 3 24.81 -28.79 48.07
N LYS A 4 24.28 -27.65 47.58
CA LYS A 4 23.45 -26.61 48.23
C LYS A 4 24.01 -25.69 49.32
N GLN A 5 24.30 -24.46 48.88
CA GLN A 5 24.20 -23.20 49.62
C GLN A 5 22.75 -22.72 49.70
N ASN A 6 22.41 -21.97 50.76
CA ASN A 6 21.56 -20.79 50.63
C ASN A 6 21.93 -19.71 51.66
N ASN A 7 21.89 -18.48 51.19
CA ASN A 7 22.65 -17.34 51.66
C ASN A 7 22.05 -16.58 52.85
N ILE A 8 23.00 -15.90 53.51
CA ILE A 8 22.97 -15.11 54.71
C ILE A 8 22.27 -13.75 54.50
N ALA A 9 21.55 -13.35 55.54
CA ALA A 9 20.96 -12.02 55.75
C ALA A 9 22.05 -10.94 55.88
N ILE A 10 21.88 -9.82 55.19
CA ILE A 10 22.70 -8.61 55.40
C ILE A 10 21.93 -7.64 56.30
N ALA A 11 22.55 -7.35 57.44
CA ALA A 11 22.12 -6.40 58.44
C ALA A 11 22.55 -4.96 58.10
N LEU A 12 21.73 -4.01 58.57
CA LEU A 12 21.92 -2.57 58.57
C LEU A 12 23.08 -2.08 59.44
N ILE A 13 23.70 -0.96 59.03
CA ILE A 13 24.13 0.18 59.87
C ILE A 13 23.92 1.43 58.96
N SER A 14 22.93 2.33 59.14
CA SER A 14 22.56 3.25 60.23
C SER A 14 23.34 4.58 60.23
N ALA A 15 22.56 5.66 60.43
CA ALA A 15 22.89 7.07 60.76
C ALA A 15 22.77 8.09 59.60
N LEU A 16 22.07 9.23 59.70
CA LEU A 16 21.33 9.90 60.80
C LEU A 16 20.42 10.97 60.12
N ALA A 17 19.11 11.04 60.44
CA ALA A 17 18.42 12.09 61.24
C ALA A 17 18.50 13.54 60.69
N LEU A 18 17.46 14.38 60.60
CA LEU A 18 16.34 14.68 61.51
C LEU A 18 15.10 15.16 60.71
N VAL A 19 13.86 14.73 61.06
CA VAL A 19 12.82 15.45 61.85
C VAL A 19 12.45 16.84 61.28
N GLY A 20 11.20 17.21 61.01
CA GLY A 20 9.89 16.62 61.26
C GLY A 20 8.79 17.68 61.01
N VAL A 21 7.59 17.18 60.70
CA VAL A 21 6.24 17.67 61.06
C VAL A 21 5.97 19.18 61.12
N GLY A 22 4.94 19.65 60.38
CA GLY A 22 4.22 20.87 60.75
C GLY A 22 3.32 21.44 59.66
N SER A 23 2.01 21.30 59.85
CA SER A 23 0.94 21.63 58.91
C SER A 23 0.45 23.09 59.01
N TYR A 24 -0.07 23.61 57.88
CA TYR A 24 -1.06 24.70 57.70
C TYR A 24 -0.77 26.13 58.20
N SER A 25 -0.73 27.10 57.26
CA SER A 25 -1.74 28.18 57.12
C SER A 25 -1.46 29.09 55.90
N LEU A 26 -2.55 29.55 55.26
CA LEU A 26 -2.60 30.53 54.16
C LEU A 26 -2.01 31.89 54.56
N LEU A 27 -1.45 32.63 53.59
CA LEU A 27 -1.72 34.06 53.37
C LEU A 27 -1.21 34.53 52.00
N LEU A 28 -1.98 35.44 51.39
CA LEU A 28 -1.84 35.97 50.04
C LEU A 28 -0.70 36.99 49.86
N ALA A 29 -0.33 37.13 48.58
CA ALA A 29 0.11 38.34 47.88
C ALA A 29 1.55 38.84 48.07
N GLY A 30 2.26 38.84 46.94
CA GLY A 30 3.48 39.60 46.71
C GLY A 30 3.90 39.49 45.24
N LYS A 31 3.26 40.26 44.36
CA LYS A 31 3.75 40.46 42.99
C LYS A 31 5.04 41.27 43.07
N THR A 32 6.16 40.68 42.70
CA THR A 32 7.37 41.41 42.32
C THR A 32 7.65 41.12 40.84
N ALA A 33 7.42 42.14 40.01
CA ALA A 33 7.69 42.13 38.60
C ALA A 33 9.19 41.99 38.34
N LEU A 34 9.58 40.95 37.62
CA LEU A 34 10.90 40.90 36.98
C LEU A 34 10.89 41.90 35.82
N SER A 35 11.82 42.84 35.86
CA SER A 35 12.01 43.90 34.86
C SER A 35 12.35 43.31 33.49
N ALA A 36 11.62 43.76 32.48
CA ALA A 36 11.59 43.26 31.11
C ALA A 36 12.75 43.79 30.23
N SER A 37 14.01 43.62 30.66
CA SER A 37 15.16 44.17 29.91
C SER A 37 16.21 43.17 29.45
N ASP A 38 16.06 41.86 29.71
CA ASP A 38 16.98 40.82 29.22
C ASP A 38 16.29 39.72 28.39
N LEU A 39 15.36 40.10 27.52
CA LEU A 39 14.88 39.20 26.46
C LEU A 39 15.67 39.49 25.18
N ALA A 40 16.58 38.56 24.89
CA ALA A 40 17.38 38.46 23.68
C ALA A 40 16.62 38.90 22.42
N GLN A 41 17.28 39.74 21.63
CA GLN A 41 16.90 40.06 20.26
C GLN A 41 16.91 38.79 19.40
N GLY A 42 15.79 38.08 19.36
CA GLY A 42 15.54 37.07 18.34
C GLY A 42 15.34 37.76 17.01
N VAL A 43 16.28 37.59 16.08
CA VAL A 43 16.07 37.96 14.67
C VAL A 43 14.76 37.31 14.21
N PRO A 44 13.77 38.08 13.73
CA PRO A 44 12.52 37.49 13.24
C PRO A 44 12.86 36.48 12.14
N PRO A 45 12.29 35.27 12.16
CA PRO A 45 12.58 34.27 11.14
C PRO A 45 12.25 34.88 9.78
N SER A 46 13.23 34.88 8.87
CA SER A 46 13.06 35.40 7.52
C SER A 46 11.83 34.73 6.88
N PRO A 47 10.94 35.48 6.22
CA PRO A 47 9.73 34.91 5.64
C PRO A 47 10.09 33.78 4.67
N LYS A 48 9.48 32.60 4.89
CA LYS A 48 9.69 31.45 4.01
C LYS A 48 9.30 31.85 2.57
N PRO A 49 10.14 31.60 1.56
CA PRO A 49 9.82 31.94 0.18
C PRO A 49 8.46 31.38 -0.24
N ALA A 50 7.67 32.18 -0.94
CA ALA A 50 6.41 31.72 -1.50
C ALA A 50 6.66 30.49 -2.39
N PRO A 51 5.86 29.42 -2.25
CA PRO A 51 6.04 28.22 -3.06
C PRO A 51 5.88 28.54 -4.55
N LYS A 52 6.82 28.06 -5.36
CA LYS A 52 6.79 28.20 -6.82
C LYS A 52 6.21 26.96 -7.47
N ILE A 53 5.35 27.14 -8.46
CA ILE A 53 4.91 26.05 -9.35
C ILE A 53 5.95 25.90 -10.45
N ILE A 54 6.38 24.66 -10.68
CA ILE A 54 7.28 24.30 -11.78
C ILE A 54 6.44 23.55 -12.79
N VAL A 55 6.41 24.02 -14.03
CA VAL A 55 5.70 23.38 -15.14
C VAL A 55 6.73 22.72 -16.03
N GLU A 56 6.58 21.42 -16.24
CA GLU A 56 7.37 20.69 -17.22
C GLU A 56 6.48 20.45 -18.46
N PRO A 57 6.75 21.11 -19.61
CA PRO A 57 5.82 21.20 -20.75
C PRO A 57 5.88 19.98 -21.71
N GLN A 58 6.56 18.91 -21.32
CA GLN A 58 6.70 17.72 -22.18
C GLN A 58 5.35 17.07 -22.47
N PRO A 59 5.21 16.40 -23.64
CA PRO A 59 4.04 15.60 -23.94
C PRO A 59 3.80 14.52 -22.88
N VAL A 60 2.56 14.42 -22.41
CA VAL A 60 2.08 13.35 -21.54
C VAL A 60 1.21 12.40 -22.37
N ARG A 61 1.61 11.13 -22.45
CA ARG A 61 0.96 10.10 -23.23
C ARG A 61 0.23 9.12 -22.32
N ALA A 62 -0.86 8.55 -22.84
CA ALA A 62 -1.47 7.37 -22.25
C ALA A 62 -0.46 6.21 -22.21
N LEU A 63 -0.57 5.36 -21.19
CA LEU A 63 0.26 4.16 -21.11
C LEU A 63 -0.31 3.11 -22.06
N PRO A 64 0.48 2.54 -22.99
CA PRO A 64 -0.01 1.47 -23.85
C PRO A 64 -0.28 0.19 -23.04
N GLY A 65 -0.92 -0.78 -23.67
CA GLY A 65 -1.33 -2.02 -23.02
C GLY A 65 -2.65 -1.86 -22.25
N GLN A 66 -2.95 -2.84 -21.42
CA GLN A 66 -4.19 -2.91 -20.65
C GLN A 66 -4.01 -3.82 -19.43
N LEU A 67 -4.98 -3.75 -18.51
CA LEU A 67 -5.11 -4.73 -17.45
C LEU A 67 -5.39 -6.13 -18.01
N ASP A 68 -4.83 -7.14 -17.37
CA ASP A 68 -5.21 -8.53 -17.59
C ASP A 68 -6.62 -8.82 -17.02
N GLN A 69 -7.03 -10.08 -17.11
CA GLN A 69 -8.36 -10.53 -16.71
C GLN A 69 -8.36 -11.26 -15.36
N VAL A 70 -7.22 -11.25 -14.64
CA VAL A 70 -7.09 -11.99 -13.38
C VAL A 70 -7.96 -11.31 -12.31
N PRO A 71 -8.96 -12.00 -11.73
CA PRO A 71 -9.80 -11.42 -10.70
C PRO A 71 -8.99 -11.18 -9.42
N MET A 72 -9.24 -10.04 -8.80
CA MET A 72 -8.57 -9.61 -7.58
C MET A 72 -9.60 -9.39 -6.48
N PHE A 73 -9.49 -10.14 -5.39
CA PHE A 73 -10.25 -9.89 -4.17
C PHE A 73 -9.67 -8.67 -3.46
N ASN A 74 -10.41 -7.57 -3.38
CA ASN A 74 -9.95 -6.32 -2.76
C ASN A 74 -10.77 -6.03 -1.51
N SER A 75 -10.17 -6.11 -0.33
CA SER A 75 -10.81 -5.83 0.97
C SER A 75 -10.11 -4.66 1.64
N ASN A 76 -10.67 -3.46 1.50
CA ASN A 76 -10.17 -2.22 2.09
C ASN A 76 -11.31 -1.33 2.60
N SER A 77 -12.52 -1.89 2.79
CA SER A 77 -13.67 -1.16 3.36
C SER A 77 -14.40 -2.00 4.43
N PRO A 78 -14.49 -1.51 5.69
CA PRO A 78 -13.91 -0.26 6.13
C PRO A 78 -12.40 -0.35 6.31
N GLU A 79 -11.67 0.73 6.04
CA GLU A 79 -10.25 0.79 6.43
C GLU A 79 -10.15 0.78 7.96
N TRP A 80 -10.98 1.56 8.65
CA TRP A 80 -10.97 1.68 10.10
C TRP A 80 -12.05 0.80 10.73
N VAL A 81 -11.64 -0.37 11.20
CA VAL A 81 -12.53 -1.37 11.80
C VAL A 81 -12.67 -1.13 13.30
N LYS A 82 -13.93 -1.10 13.78
CA LYS A 82 -14.27 -0.98 15.19
C LYS A 82 -15.15 -2.10 15.72
N THR A 83 -15.87 -2.81 14.84
CA THR A 83 -16.76 -3.92 15.23
C THR A 83 -16.36 -5.21 14.53
N GLU A 84 -16.70 -6.35 15.14
CA GLU A 84 -16.64 -7.64 14.47
C GLU A 84 -17.57 -7.64 13.24
N GLY A 85 -17.28 -8.50 12.26
CA GLY A 85 -18.14 -8.65 11.09
C GLY A 85 -17.41 -9.11 9.83
N ILE A 86 -18.18 -9.16 8.75
CA ILE A 86 -17.71 -9.46 7.40
C ILE A 86 -17.09 -8.19 6.81
N LEU A 87 -15.85 -8.28 6.35
CA LEU A 87 -15.18 -7.18 5.64
C LEU A 87 -15.49 -7.26 4.15
N LEU A 88 -15.36 -8.47 3.59
CA LEU A 88 -15.77 -8.81 2.24
C LEU A 88 -16.06 -10.31 2.14
N SER A 89 -17.16 -10.70 1.52
CA SER A 89 -17.47 -12.10 1.22
C SER A 89 -17.93 -12.25 -0.22
N THR A 90 -17.33 -13.21 -0.93
CA THR A 90 -17.80 -13.63 -2.25
C THR A 90 -18.67 -14.88 -2.22
N LEU A 91 -18.92 -15.50 -1.06
CA LEU A 91 -19.82 -16.66 -0.97
C LEU A 91 -21.23 -16.33 -1.52
N PRO A 92 -22.03 -17.35 -1.87
CA PRO A 92 -23.43 -17.16 -2.20
C PRO A 92 -24.25 -16.64 -0.99
N PRO A 93 -25.27 -15.80 -1.22
CA PRO A 93 -26.14 -15.28 -0.15
C PRO A 93 -27.12 -16.31 0.41
N THR A 94 -27.37 -17.42 -0.30
CA THR A 94 -28.34 -18.45 0.10
C THR A 94 -27.99 -19.03 1.47
N GLY A 95 -28.97 -19.04 2.37
CA GLY A 95 -28.81 -19.57 3.74
C GLY A 95 -28.04 -18.66 4.70
N LYS A 96 -27.61 -17.47 4.27
CA LYS A 96 -26.94 -16.48 5.13
C LYS A 96 -27.96 -15.57 5.81
N LYS A 97 -27.73 -15.21 7.08
CA LYS A 97 -28.62 -14.31 7.83
C LYS A 97 -28.65 -12.90 7.25
N THR A 98 -27.52 -12.44 6.69
CA THR A 98 -27.40 -11.12 6.05
C THR A 98 -27.02 -11.29 4.57
N PRO A 99 -27.97 -11.63 3.69
CA PRO A 99 -27.70 -11.90 2.27
C PRO A 99 -26.89 -10.80 1.56
N THR A 100 -27.14 -9.54 1.89
CA THR A 100 -26.46 -8.37 1.29
C THR A 100 -24.97 -8.27 1.62
N ALA A 101 -24.47 -9.04 2.59
CA ALA A 101 -23.05 -9.12 2.91
C ALA A 101 -22.29 -10.11 2.00
N HIS A 102 -22.94 -10.75 1.03
CA HIS A 102 -22.35 -11.83 0.23
C HIS A 102 -22.52 -11.58 -1.28
N LEU A 103 -21.41 -11.42 -2.00
CA LEU A 103 -21.40 -10.96 -3.40
C LEU A 103 -21.55 -12.07 -4.45
N ASN A 104 -21.56 -13.35 -4.05
CA ASN A 104 -21.70 -14.51 -4.96
C ASN A 104 -20.74 -14.50 -6.17
N PHE A 105 -19.43 -14.48 -5.92
CA PHE A 105 -18.40 -14.52 -6.95
C PHE A 105 -17.39 -15.65 -6.68
N PRO A 106 -17.38 -16.73 -7.49
CA PRO A 106 -16.38 -17.78 -7.38
C PRO A 106 -15.07 -17.38 -8.09
N PHE A 107 -13.94 -17.76 -7.50
CA PHE A 107 -12.62 -17.73 -8.13
C PHE A 107 -12.26 -19.11 -8.67
N GLN A 108 -11.63 -19.16 -9.84
CA GLN A 108 -11.11 -20.38 -10.46
C GLN A 108 -9.86 -20.04 -11.28
N GLY A 109 -8.86 -20.91 -11.29
CA GLY A 109 -7.59 -20.60 -11.94
C GLY A 109 -6.82 -19.52 -11.16
N ARG A 110 -6.17 -18.60 -11.88
CA ARG A 110 -5.40 -17.50 -11.27
C ARG A 110 -6.32 -16.43 -10.69
N PHE A 111 -6.09 -16.06 -9.43
CA PHE A 111 -6.67 -14.89 -8.78
C PHE A 111 -5.71 -14.32 -7.73
N ASP A 112 -5.85 -13.04 -7.40
CA ASP A 112 -5.03 -12.37 -6.38
C ASP A 112 -5.91 -11.89 -5.23
N LEU A 113 -5.34 -11.73 -4.04
CA LEU A 113 -6.05 -11.29 -2.85
C LEU A 113 -5.29 -10.16 -2.17
N PHE A 114 -5.97 -9.04 -1.95
CA PHE A 114 -5.48 -7.87 -1.23
C PHE A 114 -6.40 -7.53 -0.06
N ILE A 115 -5.80 -7.37 1.11
CA ILE A 115 -6.47 -6.95 2.36
C ILE A 115 -5.70 -5.78 2.97
N HIS A 116 -6.41 -4.76 3.45
CA HIS A 116 -5.82 -3.64 4.18
C HIS A 116 -6.83 -3.07 5.16
N HIS A 117 -6.58 -3.26 6.46
CA HIS A 117 -7.47 -2.80 7.51
C HIS A 117 -6.66 -2.31 8.72
N GLN A 118 -7.24 -1.38 9.45
CA GLN A 118 -6.69 -0.75 10.64
C GLN A 118 -7.71 -0.82 11.76
N THR A 119 -7.20 -1.03 12.97
CA THR A 119 -7.99 -0.97 14.20
C THR A 119 -7.61 0.29 14.95
N HIS A 120 -8.57 1.00 15.51
CA HIS A 120 -8.33 2.22 16.29
C HIS A 120 -9.11 2.18 17.60
N THR A 121 -8.38 2.15 18.71
CA THR A 121 -8.94 2.14 20.08
C THR A 121 -10.04 1.09 20.24
N PRO A 122 -9.75 -0.20 19.98
CA PRO A 122 -10.73 -1.25 20.24
C PRO A 122 -11.14 -1.24 21.71
N LYS A 123 -12.39 -1.61 21.97
CA LYS A 123 -12.95 -1.68 23.33
C LYS A 123 -12.03 -2.52 24.24
N ASP A 124 -11.72 -1.99 25.42
CA ASP A 124 -10.87 -2.63 26.44
C ASP A 124 -9.49 -3.08 25.93
N LEU A 125 -8.98 -2.43 24.86
CA LEU A 125 -7.75 -2.79 24.17
C LEU A 125 -7.72 -4.26 23.70
N GLN A 126 -8.89 -4.81 23.40
CA GLN A 126 -9.01 -6.18 22.89
C GLN A 126 -8.27 -6.33 21.56
N THR A 127 -7.57 -7.45 21.42
CA THR A 127 -6.90 -7.81 20.17
C THR A 127 -7.94 -8.18 19.14
N PHE A 128 -7.86 -7.57 17.95
CA PHE A 128 -8.61 -8.06 16.80
C PHE A 128 -7.83 -9.16 16.09
N TYR A 129 -8.54 -10.07 15.45
CA TYR A 129 -8.02 -11.02 14.48
C TYR A 129 -8.60 -10.69 13.11
N LEU A 130 -7.72 -10.65 12.12
CA LEU A 130 -8.09 -10.64 10.72
C LEU A 130 -8.07 -12.09 10.23
N GLY A 131 -9.18 -12.54 9.67
CA GLY A 131 -9.35 -13.86 9.08
C GLY A 131 -9.55 -13.78 7.57
N VAL A 132 -8.93 -14.69 6.82
CA VAL A 132 -9.30 -14.97 5.42
C VAL A 132 -9.62 -16.45 5.30
N MET A 133 -10.83 -16.76 4.86
CA MET A 133 -11.33 -18.11 4.69
C MET A 133 -11.60 -18.38 3.21
N LEU A 134 -11.22 -19.57 2.75
CA LEU A 134 -11.60 -20.10 1.45
C LEU A 134 -12.60 -21.24 1.62
N HIS A 135 -13.65 -21.23 0.81
CA HIS A 135 -14.73 -22.22 0.84
C HIS A 135 -14.85 -22.93 -0.50
N ASN A 136 -14.88 -24.27 -0.46
CA ASN A 136 -15.13 -25.12 -1.61
C ASN A 136 -16.58 -25.63 -1.54
N SER A 137 -17.43 -25.14 -2.44
CA SER A 137 -18.84 -25.55 -2.50
C SER A 137 -19.07 -26.78 -3.39
N SER A 138 -18.02 -27.37 -3.96
CA SER A 138 -18.14 -28.52 -4.86
C SER A 138 -18.10 -29.84 -4.11
N SER A 139 -18.45 -30.92 -4.81
CA SER A 139 -18.38 -32.30 -4.31
C SER A 139 -17.00 -32.93 -4.42
N GLN A 140 -16.01 -32.21 -4.97
CA GLN A 140 -14.63 -32.69 -5.14
C GLN A 140 -13.66 -31.83 -4.35
N PRO A 141 -12.54 -32.37 -3.85
CA PRO A 141 -11.50 -31.56 -3.23
C PRO A 141 -10.96 -30.50 -4.20
N VAL A 142 -10.68 -29.29 -3.70
CA VAL A 142 -10.04 -28.23 -4.48
C VAL A 142 -8.70 -27.87 -3.84
N THR A 143 -7.66 -27.75 -4.66
CA THR A 143 -6.33 -27.30 -4.22
C THR A 143 -6.12 -25.86 -4.64
N VAL A 144 -5.70 -25.03 -3.69
CA VAL A 144 -5.27 -23.65 -3.94
C VAL A 144 -3.77 -23.56 -3.73
N ASP A 145 -3.02 -23.32 -4.79
CA ASP A 145 -1.59 -23.00 -4.73
C ASP A 145 -1.41 -21.57 -4.24
N VAL A 146 -0.55 -21.37 -3.23
CA VAL A 146 -0.08 -20.05 -2.83
C VAL A 146 1.25 -19.78 -3.52
N LEU A 147 1.20 -18.99 -4.60
CA LEU A 147 2.37 -18.71 -5.43
C LEU A 147 3.31 -17.71 -4.74
N GLN A 148 2.72 -16.65 -4.19
CA GLN A 148 3.39 -15.58 -3.44
C GLN A 148 2.43 -15.11 -2.34
N GLY A 149 2.96 -14.62 -1.22
CA GLY A 149 2.11 -14.21 -0.11
C GLY A 149 2.88 -13.51 0.99
N ALA A 150 2.40 -12.34 1.41
CA ALA A 150 2.97 -11.59 2.52
C ALA A 150 1.88 -10.85 3.30
N THR A 151 2.07 -10.74 4.61
CA THR A 151 1.28 -9.89 5.50
C THR A 151 2.17 -9.22 6.53
N TYR A 152 1.86 -7.97 6.87
CA TYR A 152 2.62 -7.19 7.83
C TYR A 152 1.71 -6.32 8.69
N LEU A 153 2.08 -6.16 9.96
CA LEU A 153 1.50 -5.18 10.86
C LEU A 153 2.18 -3.82 10.69
N THR A 154 1.48 -2.74 10.99
CA THR A 154 2.09 -1.41 11.12
C THR A 154 3.26 -1.41 12.12
N GLN A 155 3.18 -2.24 13.18
CA GLN A 155 4.27 -2.37 14.16
C GLN A 155 5.56 -2.96 13.57
N SER A 156 5.44 -3.94 12.67
CA SER A 156 6.60 -4.53 11.96
C SER A 156 7.05 -3.69 10.75
N ALA A 157 6.15 -2.84 10.24
CA ALA A 157 6.36 -2.03 9.05
C ALA A 157 5.80 -0.62 9.26
N PRO A 158 6.48 0.21 10.08
CA PRO A 158 5.96 1.51 10.49
C PRO A 158 5.93 2.51 9.32
N TYR A 159 5.03 3.48 9.43
CA TYR A 159 5.00 4.64 8.54
C TYR A 159 6.13 5.60 8.91
N ILE A 160 7.24 5.50 8.20
CA ILE A 160 8.43 6.33 8.41
C ILE A 160 8.73 7.22 7.21
N LYS A 161 9.45 8.31 7.47
CA LYS A 161 10.05 9.14 6.42
C LYS A 161 11.36 8.50 5.98
N LEU A 162 11.55 8.38 4.66
CA LEU A 162 12.77 7.85 4.05
C LEU A 162 13.37 8.88 3.08
N PRO A 163 14.65 8.74 2.72
CA PRO A 163 15.22 9.43 1.58
C PRO A 163 14.42 9.15 0.30
N THR A 164 14.51 10.05 -0.68
CA THR A 164 13.76 9.92 -1.93
C THR A 164 14.05 8.62 -2.66
N TYR A 165 15.32 8.21 -2.71
CA TYR A 165 15.76 6.94 -3.29
C TYR A 165 16.65 6.18 -2.30
N VAL A 166 16.39 4.89 -2.15
CA VAL A 166 17.24 3.98 -1.37
C VAL A 166 17.33 2.65 -2.11
N ASP A 167 18.55 2.16 -2.35
CA ASP A 167 18.73 0.81 -2.90
C ASP A 167 18.11 -0.23 -1.96
N ASN A 168 17.33 -1.15 -2.51
CA ASN A 168 16.58 -2.15 -1.75
C ASN A 168 16.73 -3.58 -2.28
N PRO A 169 17.96 -4.06 -2.58
CA PRO A 169 18.17 -5.41 -3.12
C PRO A 169 17.74 -6.53 -2.16
N ASN A 170 17.66 -6.23 -0.86
CA ASN A 170 17.40 -7.22 0.20
C ASN A 170 15.99 -7.09 0.84
N ASN A 171 15.12 -6.19 0.35
CA ASN A 171 13.76 -5.90 0.87
C ASN A 171 13.76 -5.42 2.32
N THR A 172 14.80 -4.70 2.73
CA THR A 172 14.96 -4.18 4.10
C THR A 172 14.46 -2.73 4.23
N VAL A 173 14.11 -2.07 3.13
CA VAL A 173 13.63 -0.67 3.12
C VAL A 173 12.16 -0.61 2.73
N TYR A 174 11.35 0.03 3.58
CA TYR A 174 9.89 0.13 3.47
C TYR A 174 9.35 1.21 4.41
N ALA A 175 8.18 1.77 4.08
CA ALA A 175 7.52 2.84 4.84
C ALA A 175 5.99 2.62 4.93
N GLY A 176 5.60 1.53 5.58
CA GLY A 176 4.21 1.12 5.78
C GLY A 176 3.98 -0.36 5.49
N PRO A 177 2.91 -0.97 6.04
CA PRO A 177 2.65 -2.38 5.84
C PRO A 177 2.24 -2.70 4.41
N GLY A 178 1.54 -1.81 3.69
CA GLY A 178 1.16 -2.01 2.30
C GLY A 178 2.37 -2.03 1.37
N ASP A 179 3.25 -1.03 1.50
CA ASP A 179 4.55 -0.96 0.83
C ASP A 179 5.38 -2.23 1.09
N ARG A 180 5.54 -2.63 2.36
CA ARG A 180 6.34 -3.81 2.70
C ARG A 180 5.79 -5.09 2.07
N VAL A 181 4.46 -5.28 2.10
CA VAL A 181 3.81 -6.42 1.46
C VAL A 181 4.13 -6.46 -0.04
N VAL A 182 3.90 -5.37 -0.78
CA VAL A 182 4.11 -5.39 -2.24
C VAL A 182 5.57 -5.48 -2.64
N THR A 183 6.50 -4.97 -1.81
CA THR A 183 7.94 -5.13 -2.00
C THR A 183 8.36 -6.61 -1.95
N ASP A 184 7.78 -7.41 -1.05
CA ASP A 184 8.05 -8.85 -0.98
C ASP A 184 7.48 -9.61 -2.17
N ILE A 185 6.28 -9.25 -2.62
CA ILE A 185 5.63 -9.88 -3.77
C ILE A 185 6.37 -9.57 -5.06
N LEU A 186 6.86 -8.34 -5.25
CA LEU A 186 7.65 -7.95 -6.42
C LEU A 186 8.91 -8.82 -6.58
N GLN A 187 9.47 -9.28 -5.46
CA GLN A 187 10.63 -10.17 -5.41
C GLN A 187 10.26 -11.66 -5.32
N GLY A 188 8.98 -11.98 -5.51
CA GLY A 188 8.47 -13.33 -5.57
C GLY A 188 8.47 -14.11 -4.27
N LYS A 189 8.42 -13.41 -3.14
CA LYS A 189 8.44 -14.05 -1.82
C LYS A 189 7.08 -14.63 -1.43
N ARG A 190 7.13 -15.76 -0.72
CA ARG A 190 6.04 -16.31 0.08
C ARG A 190 6.54 -16.47 1.51
N GLN A 191 5.91 -15.77 2.45
CA GLN A 191 6.23 -15.90 3.87
C GLN A 191 5.95 -17.33 4.35
N ALA A 192 6.72 -17.78 5.35
CA ALA A 192 6.62 -19.13 5.91
C ALA A 192 5.23 -19.43 6.51
N ASP A 193 4.53 -18.40 6.98
CA ASP A 193 3.17 -18.51 7.53
C ASP A 193 2.13 -18.92 6.47
N PHE A 194 2.43 -18.78 5.18
CA PHE A 194 1.57 -19.24 4.11
C PHE A 194 2.00 -20.61 3.58
N PRO A 195 1.11 -21.62 3.61
CA PRO A 195 1.43 -22.95 3.09
C PRO A 195 1.61 -22.88 1.57
N ALA A 196 2.38 -23.82 1.01
CA ALA A 196 2.55 -23.85 -0.44
C ALA A 196 1.25 -24.18 -1.19
N GLN A 197 0.44 -25.03 -0.59
CA GLN A 197 -0.83 -25.48 -1.10
C GLN A 197 -1.82 -25.58 0.05
N LEU A 198 -3.07 -25.28 -0.24
CA LEU A 198 -4.20 -25.47 0.67
C LEU A 198 -5.22 -26.38 0.00
N VAL A 199 -5.35 -27.61 0.50
CA VAL A 199 -6.38 -28.55 0.04
C VAL A 199 -7.66 -28.34 0.85
N ILE A 200 -8.75 -28.02 0.16
CA ILE A 200 -10.06 -27.74 0.74
C ILE A 200 -11.00 -28.91 0.39
N PRO A 201 -11.43 -29.72 1.36
CA PRO A 201 -12.33 -30.84 1.10
C PRO A 201 -13.69 -30.41 0.51
N PRO A 202 -14.44 -31.34 -0.08
CA PRO A 202 -15.81 -31.10 -0.57
C PRO A 202 -16.70 -30.43 0.48
N GLY A 203 -17.39 -29.37 0.11
CA GLY A 203 -18.32 -28.65 0.99
C GLY A 203 -17.70 -27.96 2.21
N GLN A 204 -16.37 -27.95 2.35
CA GLN A 204 -15.69 -27.44 3.54
C GLN A 204 -15.01 -26.09 3.31
N SER A 205 -14.55 -25.50 4.41
CA SER A 205 -13.74 -24.31 4.42
C SER A 205 -12.38 -24.56 5.06
N ARG A 206 -11.40 -23.72 4.71
CA ARG A 206 -10.08 -23.66 5.34
C ARG A 206 -9.65 -22.21 5.53
N MET A 207 -8.92 -21.93 6.61
CA MET A 207 -8.31 -20.62 6.82
C MET A 207 -7.06 -20.50 5.94
N LEU A 208 -6.99 -19.42 5.18
CA LEU A 208 -5.79 -18.97 4.48
C LEU A 208 -4.98 -18.01 5.37
N LEU A 209 -5.65 -17.27 6.25
CA LEU A 209 -5.06 -16.32 7.18
C LEU A 209 -5.88 -16.26 8.47
N ASN A 210 -5.24 -16.25 9.63
CA ASN A 210 -5.89 -16.08 10.93
C ASN A 210 -4.92 -15.40 11.90
N HIS A 211 -4.71 -14.09 11.74
CA HIS A 211 -3.63 -13.38 12.41
C HIS A 211 -4.13 -12.27 13.35
N PRO A 212 -3.43 -12.07 14.48
CA PRO A 212 -3.77 -11.02 15.43
C PRO A 212 -3.34 -9.63 14.95
N MET A 213 -4.00 -8.62 15.50
CA MET A 213 -3.74 -7.19 15.40
C MET A 213 -3.72 -6.60 16.82
N PRO A 214 -2.68 -6.88 17.61
CA PRO A 214 -2.62 -6.45 19.00
C PRO A 214 -2.43 -4.94 19.11
N VAL A 215 -3.08 -4.32 20.08
CA VAL A 215 -2.93 -2.88 20.38
C VAL A 215 -2.43 -2.58 21.79
N ARG A 216 -2.36 -3.61 22.64
CA ARG A 216 -1.90 -3.48 24.03
C ARG A 216 -0.39 -3.18 24.04
N GLY A 217 0.00 -2.19 24.85
CA GLY A 217 1.40 -1.77 24.97
C GLY A 217 1.88 -0.82 23.86
N LEU A 218 1.01 -0.43 22.93
CA LEU A 218 1.33 0.59 21.93
C LEU A 218 1.12 2.00 22.50
N GLU A 219 1.96 2.95 22.10
CA GLU A 219 1.82 4.38 22.47
C GLU A 219 0.42 4.91 22.11
N LYS A 220 -0.07 4.54 20.93
CA LYS A 220 -1.46 4.73 20.51
C LYS A 220 -2.05 3.36 20.21
N PRO A 221 -3.28 3.05 20.65
CA PRO A 221 -3.92 1.75 20.42
C PRO A 221 -4.44 1.62 18.99
N ILE A 222 -3.53 1.76 18.03
CA ILE A 222 -3.77 1.74 16.59
C ILE A 222 -2.81 0.72 15.99
N ASN A 223 -3.36 -0.20 15.19
CA ASN A 223 -2.56 -1.17 14.45
C ASN A 223 -3.24 -1.52 13.13
N GLY A 224 -2.49 -1.49 12.05
CA GLY A 224 -2.93 -1.89 10.71
C GLY A 224 -2.34 -3.23 10.31
N ARG A 225 -3.05 -3.96 9.46
CA ARG A 225 -2.54 -5.15 8.78
C ARG A 225 -2.83 -5.06 7.29
N SER A 226 -1.77 -5.16 6.50
CA SER A 226 -1.86 -5.36 5.06
C SER A 226 -1.56 -6.81 4.72
N GLY A 227 -2.14 -7.31 3.65
CA GLY A 227 -1.82 -8.61 3.08
C GLY A 227 -2.02 -8.62 1.57
N TYR A 228 -1.15 -9.33 0.86
CA TYR A 228 -1.28 -9.56 -0.58
C TYR A 228 -0.82 -10.98 -0.91
N LEU A 229 -1.61 -11.69 -1.71
CA LEU A 229 -1.32 -13.06 -2.14
C LEU A 229 -1.62 -13.24 -3.62
N ARG A 230 -0.76 -14.02 -4.30
CA ARG A 230 -1.02 -14.54 -5.64
C ARG A 230 -1.37 -16.01 -5.55
N LEU A 231 -2.54 -16.38 -6.05
CA LEU A 231 -3.14 -17.68 -5.81
C LEU A 231 -3.53 -18.36 -7.12
N ARG A 232 -3.60 -19.69 -7.12
CA ARG A 232 -4.16 -20.46 -8.23
C ARG A 232 -5.03 -21.59 -7.69
N SER A 233 -6.30 -21.64 -8.08
CA SER A 233 -7.24 -22.68 -7.66
C SER A 233 -7.46 -23.72 -8.77
N SER A 234 -7.45 -25.01 -8.40
CA SER A 234 -7.78 -26.13 -9.31
C SER A 234 -9.28 -26.24 -9.62
N GLY A 235 -10.13 -25.56 -8.85
CA GLY A 235 -11.58 -25.54 -9.01
C GLY A 235 -12.21 -24.24 -8.50
N LYS A 236 -13.55 -24.17 -8.45
CA LYS A 236 -14.25 -23.00 -7.92
C LYS A 236 -14.07 -22.91 -6.40
N VAL A 237 -13.63 -21.75 -5.93
CA VAL A 237 -13.55 -21.40 -4.50
C VAL A 237 -14.15 -20.03 -4.25
N TYR A 238 -14.72 -19.85 -3.07
CA TYR A 238 -15.19 -18.55 -2.59
C TYR A 238 -14.27 -18.05 -1.49
N ALA A 239 -14.11 -16.73 -1.38
CA ALA A 239 -13.25 -16.12 -0.38
C ALA A 239 -14.06 -15.18 0.52
N ALA A 240 -13.70 -15.12 1.80
CA ALA A 240 -14.19 -14.11 2.72
C ALA A 240 -13.07 -13.60 3.63
N SER A 241 -13.01 -12.27 3.81
CA SER A 241 -12.24 -11.61 4.84
C SER A 241 -13.18 -11.17 5.97
N LEU A 242 -12.77 -11.43 7.20
CA LEU A 242 -13.57 -11.28 8.40
C LEU A 242 -12.74 -10.61 9.50
N MET A 243 -13.39 -9.86 10.37
CA MET A 243 -12.79 -9.32 11.59
C MET A 243 -13.53 -9.84 12.82
N MET A 244 -12.78 -10.30 13.82
CA MET A 244 -13.33 -10.77 15.10
C MET A 244 -12.40 -10.42 16.25
N PHE A 245 -12.90 -10.10 17.43
CA PHE A 245 -12.07 -9.99 18.61
C PHE A 245 -11.47 -11.36 18.97
N ALA A 246 -10.30 -11.32 19.60
CA ALA A 246 -9.69 -12.49 20.20
C ALA A 246 -10.70 -13.16 21.13
N LYS A 247 -10.79 -14.49 21.00
CA LYS A 247 -11.60 -15.26 21.92
C LYS A 247 -10.80 -15.55 23.18
N LYS A 248 -11.49 -16.00 24.23
CA LYS A 248 -10.84 -16.32 25.51
C LYS A 248 -10.62 -17.82 25.64
N ASN A 249 -9.47 -18.17 26.20
CA ASN A 249 -9.22 -19.49 26.79
C ASN A 249 -9.92 -19.59 28.15
N ALA A 250 -10.03 -20.80 28.70
CA ALA A 250 -10.61 -21.04 30.03
C ALA A 250 -9.87 -20.26 31.15
N ASN A 251 -8.58 -20.00 30.97
CA ASN A 251 -7.75 -19.21 31.89
C ASN A 251 -7.85 -17.68 31.65
N GLY A 252 -8.73 -17.21 30.77
CA GLY A 252 -8.93 -15.78 30.47
C GLY A 252 -7.93 -15.16 29.49
N SER A 253 -6.93 -15.91 29.02
CA SER A 253 -5.97 -15.41 28.02
C SER A 253 -6.62 -15.30 26.63
N ASP A 254 -6.09 -14.41 25.78
CA ASP A 254 -6.50 -14.32 24.37
C ASP A 254 -6.11 -15.60 23.62
N ARG A 255 -6.96 -16.02 22.68
CA ARG A 255 -6.71 -17.05 21.67
C ARG A 255 -7.24 -16.59 20.30
N ALA A 256 -6.69 -17.19 19.25
CA ALA A 256 -7.24 -17.03 17.92
C ALA A 256 -8.67 -17.61 17.84
N PRO A 257 -9.57 -16.99 17.05
CA PRO A 257 -10.82 -17.63 16.70
C PRO A 257 -10.59 -18.92 15.90
N THR A 258 -11.42 -19.91 16.17
CA THR A 258 -11.43 -21.21 15.48
C THR A 258 -12.13 -21.10 14.12
N LEU A 259 -11.92 -22.08 13.23
CA LEU A 259 -12.63 -22.15 11.95
C LEU A 259 -14.16 -22.12 12.14
N ALA A 260 -14.69 -22.85 13.13
CA ALA A 260 -16.12 -22.88 13.42
C ALA A 260 -16.66 -21.50 13.83
N GLU A 261 -15.91 -20.73 14.63
CA GLU A 261 -16.29 -19.37 15.01
C GLU A 261 -16.26 -18.42 13.80
N TRP A 262 -15.26 -18.55 12.91
CA TRP A 262 -15.24 -17.80 11.66
C TRP A 262 -16.41 -18.13 10.74
N GLN A 263 -16.76 -19.41 10.61
CA GLN A 263 -17.92 -19.86 9.84
C GLN A 263 -19.23 -19.33 10.44
N ALA A 264 -19.39 -19.40 11.76
CA ALA A 264 -20.55 -18.84 12.45
C ALA A 264 -20.70 -17.33 12.21
N LEU A 265 -19.60 -16.57 12.26
CA LEU A 265 -19.62 -15.14 11.93
C LEU A 265 -19.98 -14.91 10.45
N LEU A 266 -19.47 -15.73 9.54
CA LEU A 266 -19.81 -15.61 8.13
C LEU A 266 -21.28 -15.92 7.84
N ASP A 267 -21.88 -16.87 8.58
CA ASP A 267 -23.25 -17.31 8.35
C ASP A 267 -24.29 -16.38 9.00
N THR A 268 -23.94 -15.83 10.17
CA THR A 268 -24.89 -15.10 11.03
C THR A 268 -24.55 -13.62 11.21
N GLY A 269 -23.35 -13.20 10.82
CA GLY A 269 -22.86 -11.84 10.99
C GLY A 269 -23.40 -10.85 9.96
N THR A 270 -23.06 -9.59 10.19
CA THR A 270 -23.27 -8.46 9.27
C THR A 270 -21.93 -7.92 8.78
N LEU A 271 -21.96 -6.89 7.94
CA LEU A 271 -20.74 -6.15 7.60
C LEU A 271 -20.12 -5.51 8.85
N SER A 272 -18.79 -5.53 8.91
CA SER A 272 -18.02 -4.81 9.93
C SER A 272 -18.11 -3.30 9.70
N GLY A 273 -18.11 -2.53 10.78
CA GLY A 273 -18.27 -1.08 10.76
C GLY A 273 -17.20 -0.31 11.56
N PRO A 274 -17.26 1.03 11.51
CA PRO A 274 -18.19 1.84 10.68
C PRO A 274 -17.88 1.72 9.19
N ARG A 275 -18.89 1.86 8.30
CA ARG A 275 -18.67 1.90 6.84
C ARG A 275 -18.03 3.23 6.42
N ASP A 276 -17.35 3.23 5.27
CA ASP A 276 -16.71 4.44 4.71
C ASP A 276 -17.73 5.41 4.07
N LYS A 277 -17.25 6.57 3.61
CA LYS A 277 -18.05 7.50 2.81
C LYS A 277 -18.50 6.83 1.52
N VAL A 278 -19.79 6.95 1.22
CA VAL A 278 -20.40 6.50 -0.04
C VAL A 278 -19.70 7.20 -1.22
N PRO A 279 -19.24 6.46 -2.25
CA PRO A 279 -18.59 7.04 -3.41
C PRO A 279 -19.56 7.85 -4.26
N THR A 280 -19.01 8.84 -4.98
CA THR A 280 -19.74 9.58 -6.00
C THR A 280 -20.03 8.65 -7.20
N PRO A 281 -21.29 8.53 -7.65
CA PRO A 281 -21.62 7.75 -8.83
C PRO A 281 -20.86 8.21 -10.09
N PRO A 282 -20.51 7.30 -11.02
CA PRO A 282 -19.78 7.64 -12.24
C PRO A 282 -20.49 8.70 -13.11
N GLU A 283 -21.82 8.64 -13.18
CA GLU A 283 -22.69 9.52 -13.95
C GLU A 283 -22.88 10.90 -13.32
N GLN A 284 -22.60 11.05 -12.01
CA GLN A 284 -22.79 12.33 -11.34
C GLN A 284 -21.80 13.37 -11.88
N ALA A 285 -22.32 14.47 -12.44
CA ALA A 285 -21.55 15.62 -12.84
C ALA A 285 -21.49 16.67 -11.71
N GLY A 286 -20.30 17.21 -11.45
CA GLY A 286 -20.10 18.25 -10.44
C GLY A 286 -20.12 17.78 -8.98
N GLY A 287 -19.88 18.72 -8.07
CA GLY A 287 -19.72 18.45 -6.63
C GLY A 287 -18.35 17.86 -6.25
N GLN A 288 -18.19 17.54 -4.98
CA GLN A 288 -16.97 16.91 -4.48
C GLN A 288 -16.93 15.43 -4.90
N LEU A 289 -15.89 15.05 -5.64
CA LEU A 289 -15.64 13.66 -6.01
C LEU A 289 -15.15 12.85 -4.80
N ILE A 290 -15.88 11.79 -4.45
CA ILE A 290 -15.50 10.78 -3.47
C ILE A 290 -15.25 9.48 -4.21
N TYR A 291 -14.00 9.02 -4.26
CA TYR A 291 -13.65 7.74 -4.90
C TYR A 291 -14.22 6.53 -4.16
N GLY A 292 -14.35 6.63 -2.82
CA GLY A 292 -14.70 5.52 -1.95
C GLY A 292 -13.54 4.56 -1.72
N ARG A 293 -13.66 3.72 -0.68
CA ARG A 293 -12.77 2.57 -0.46
C ARG A 293 -13.27 1.38 -1.25
N VAL A 294 -12.37 0.47 -1.61
CA VAL A 294 -12.70 -0.71 -2.44
C VAL A 294 -13.05 -1.89 -1.54
N ALA A 295 -14.25 -2.46 -1.69
CA ALA A 295 -14.55 -3.82 -1.25
C ALA A 295 -15.36 -4.57 -2.31
N GLY A 296 -14.73 -5.57 -2.91
CA GLY A 296 -15.31 -6.33 -4.02
C GLY A 296 -14.27 -7.15 -4.76
N VAL A 297 -14.61 -7.55 -5.98
CA VAL A 297 -13.69 -8.21 -6.90
C VAL A 297 -13.40 -7.28 -8.07
N ALA A 298 -12.16 -6.84 -8.22
CA ALA A 298 -11.72 -6.09 -9.40
C ALA A 298 -11.23 -7.03 -10.51
N GLN A 299 -11.33 -6.58 -11.75
CA GLN A 299 -10.80 -7.29 -12.93
C GLN A 299 -9.41 -6.73 -13.28
N GLY A 300 -8.38 -7.55 -13.08
CA GLY A 300 -7.01 -7.22 -13.45
C GLY A 300 -6.07 -7.17 -12.26
N SER A 301 -4.98 -7.94 -12.33
CA SER A 301 -3.88 -7.96 -11.36
C SER A 301 -2.57 -7.41 -11.92
N ARG A 302 -2.48 -7.27 -13.25
CA ARG A 302 -1.28 -6.81 -13.94
C ARG A 302 -1.63 -5.96 -15.15
N TRP A 303 -0.94 -4.84 -15.29
CA TRP A 303 -0.85 -4.03 -16.50
C TRP A 303 0.46 -4.36 -17.22
N GLN A 304 0.37 -5.00 -18.39
CA GLN A 304 1.54 -5.29 -19.20
C GLN A 304 1.61 -4.35 -20.40
N ALA A 305 2.76 -3.71 -20.59
CA ALA A 305 2.95 -2.74 -21.66
C ALA A 305 4.34 -2.86 -22.30
N GLN A 306 4.38 -2.78 -23.62
CA GLN A 306 5.59 -2.42 -24.37
C GLN A 306 5.41 -1.00 -24.90
N LEU A 307 6.27 -0.08 -24.49
CA LEU A 307 6.24 1.29 -24.97
C LEU A 307 6.93 1.33 -26.33
N SER A 308 6.27 1.86 -27.35
CA SER A 308 6.79 1.93 -28.72
C SER A 308 6.35 3.24 -29.38
N ASP A 309 6.99 3.60 -30.48
CA ASP A 309 6.68 4.86 -31.21
C ASP A 309 5.23 4.91 -31.70
N ARG A 310 4.70 3.73 -32.05
CA ARG A 310 3.30 3.50 -32.46
C ARG A 310 2.90 2.05 -32.16
N PRO A 311 1.60 1.72 -32.13
CA PRO A 311 1.14 0.35 -31.96
C PRO A 311 1.82 -0.61 -32.96
N GLY A 312 2.37 -1.72 -32.46
CA GLY A 312 3.07 -2.74 -33.25
C GLY A 312 4.52 -2.41 -33.64
N ALA A 313 5.03 -1.20 -33.37
CA ALA A 313 6.44 -0.90 -33.58
C ALA A 313 7.35 -1.64 -32.59
N LYS A 314 8.56 -2.01 -33.04
CA LYS A 314 9.53 -2.77 -32.23
C LYS A 314 10.35 -1.89 -31.27
N ASN A 315 10.45 -0.61 -31.57
CA ASN A 315 11.31 0.34 -30.89
C ASN A 315 10.52 1.51 -30.30
N LEU A 316 11.13 2.13 -29.29
CA LEU A 316 10.78 3.43 -28.75
C LEU A 316 11.93 4.38 -29.01
N THR A 317 11.76 5.30 -29.94
CA THR A 317 12.74 6.34 -30.25
C THR A 317 12.85 7.29 -29.07
N ILE A 318 14.08 7.53 -28.61
CA ILE A 318 14.33 8.45 -27.50
C ILE A 318 13.95 9.89 -27.90
N PRO A 319 13.54 10.76 -26.95
CA PRO A 319 13.31 12.17 -27.25
C PRO A 319 14.54 12.84 -27.86
N ALA A 320 14.35 13.92 -28.61
CA ALA A 320 15.47 14.77 -29.06
C ALA A 320 16.28 15.30 -27.86
N PRO A 321 17.57 15.63 -28.02
CA PRO A 321 18.38 16.22 -26.95
C PRO A 321 17.67 17.39 -26.25
N GLY A 322 17.66 17.38 -24.92
CA GLY A 322 16.96 18.36 -24.08
C GLY A 322 15.44 18.18 -23.97
N GLN A 323 14.84 17.31 -24.78
CA GLN A 323 13.40 17.02 -24.76
C GLN A 323 13.06 15.82 -23.87
N ALA A 324 11.78 15.72 -23.53
CA ALA A 324 11.24 14.63 -22.72
C ALA A 324 9.89 14.13 -23.24
N VAL A 325 9.49 12.95 -22.79
CA VAL A 325 8.15 12.40 -22.94
C VAL A 325 7.75 11.69 -21.66
N SER A 326 6.47 11.80 -21.29
CA SER A 326 5.91 11.25 -20.06
C SER A 326 4.81 10.23 -20.35
N TYR A 327 4.72 9.17 -19.55
CA TYR A 327 3.67 8.14 -19.61
C TYR A 327 2.98 8.03 -18.26
N ALA A 328 1.67 8.28 -18.22
CA ALA A 328 0.91 8.30 -16.97
C ALA A 328 0.68 6.88 -16.42
N ILE A 329 0.84 6.68 -15.12
CA ILE A 329 0.69 5.40 -14.42
C ILE A 329 -0.37 5.55 -13.33
N SER A 330 -1.27 4.57 -13.26
CA SER A 330 -2.42 4.52 -12.36
C SER A 330 -3.33 5.75 -12.45
N THR A 331 -3.65 6.20 -13.66
CA THR A 331 -4.60 7.31 -13.85
C THR A 331 -6.02 6.95 -13.41
N VAL A 332 -6.74 7.97 -12.95
CA VAL A 332 -8.12 7.85 -12.43
C VAL A 332 -8.98 8.98 -12.96
N ARG A 333 -10.32 8.84 -12.88
CA ARG A 333 -11.24 9.98 -13.00
C ARG A 333 -10.76 11.18 -12.17
N ALA A 334 -10.72 12.37 -12.75
CA ALA A 334 -10.18 13.59 -12.13
C ALA A 334 -8.65 13.55 -11.82
N GLY A 335 -7.93 12.65 -12.49
CA GLY A 335 -6.49 12.43 -12.33
C GLY A 335 -5.88 11.75 -13.56
N ARG A 336 -6.32 12.17 -14.75
CA ARG A 336 -5.91 11.60 -16.03
C ARG A 336 -4.67 12.26 -16.63
N LEU A 337 -4.20 13.36 -16.05
CA LEU A 337 -3.04 14.13 -16.52
C LEU A 337 -3.14 14.49 -18.01
N GLY A 338 -4.33 14.82 -18.50
CA GLY A 338 -4.58 15.18 -19.90
C GLY A 338 -4.56 14.02 -20.91
N THR A 339 -4.35 12.77 -20.46
CA THR A 339 -4.27 11.60 -21.36
C THR A 339 -5.63 11.01 -21.73
N GLU A 340 -6.71 11.48 -21.09
CA GLU A 340 -8.07 10.92 -21.16
C GLU A 340 -8.23 9.46 -20.69
N GLN A 341 -7.14 8.73 -20.50
CA GLN A 341 -7.10 7.35 -20.04
C GLN A 341 -7.45 7.23 -18.56
N ASN A 342 -8.41 6.36 -18.23
CA ASN A 342 -8.66 5.87 -16.87
C ASN A 342 -8.08 4.45 -16.75
N GLN A 343 -7.14 4.24 -15.84
CA GLN A 343 -6.52 2.93 -15.62
C GLN A 343 -7.18 2.16 -14.46
N ALA A 344 -8.09 2.78 -13.71
CA ALA A 344 -8.78 2.13 -12.59
C ALA A 344 -9.49 0.84 -13.03
N ALA A 345 -9.21 -0.27 -12.33
CA ALA A 345 -9.79 -1.56 -12.70
C ALA A 345 -11.31 -1.57 -12.51
N LYS A 346 -12.02 -2.20 -13.46
CA LYS A 346 -13.47 -2.43 -13.35
C LYS A 346 -13.78 -3.34 -12.16
N MET A 347 -14.81 -3.03 -11.39
CA MET A 347 -15.37 -3.94 -10.39
C MET A 347 -16.29 -4.97 -11.05
N LEU A 348 -16.02 -6.26 -10.86
CA LEU A 348 -16.87 -7.38 -11.29
C LEU A 348 -18.07 -7.54 -10.35
N VAL A 349 -17.83 -7.40 -9.06
CA VAL A 349 -18.83 -7.30 -7.99
C VAL A 349 -18.30 -6.35 -6.92
N ARG A 350 -19.18 -5.62 -6.23
CA ARG A 350 -18.83 -4.69 -5.15
C ARG A 350 -19.98 -4.54 -4.16
N TYR A 351 -19.70 -4.08 -2.95
CA TYR A 351 -20.78 -3.57 -2.09
C TYR A 351 -21.27 -2.20 -2.58
N PRO A 352 -22.58 -1.89 -2.48
CA PRO A 352 -23.15 -0.66 -3.02
C PRO A 352 -22.52 0.63 -2.46
N ASP A 353 -22.05 0.62 -1.22
CA ASP A 353 -21.43 1.74 -0.50
C ASP A 353 -19.92 1.89 -0.79
N THR A 354 -19.36 1.10 -1.72
CA THR A 354 -17.91 1.05 -2.00
C THR A 354 -17.58 1.44 -3.43
N ALA A 355 -16.32 1.78 -3.68
CA ALA A 355 -15.82 2.36 -4.93
C ALA A 355 -16.35 1.65 -6.20
N TYR A 356 -16.69 2.44 -7.21
CA TYR A 356 -17.19 1.93 -8.50
C TYR A 356 -16.08 1.33 -9.38
N GLU A 357 -14.83 1.72 -9.14
CA GLU A 357 -13.63 1.19 -9.79
C GLU A 357 -12.52 1.02 -8.73
N SER A 358 -11.51 0.21 -9.02
CA SER A 358 -10.30 0.12 -8.20
C SER A 358 -9.40 1.34 -8.46
N HIS A 359 -9.81 2.53 -7.99
CA HIS A 359 -9.19 3.80 -8.38
C HIS A 359 -7.68 3.85 -8.16
N ALA A 360 -7.18 3.34 -7.03
CA ALA A 360 -5.73 3.34 -6.81
C ALA A 360 -5.01 2.11 -7.36
N ASN A 361 -5.74 1.13 -7.92
CA ASN A 361 -5.17 -0.13 -8.42
C ASN A 361 -4.16 -0.76 -7.43
N TYR A 362 -4.45 -0.68 -6.13
CA TYR A 362 -3.55 -1.18 -5.10
C TYR A 362 -3.26 -2.66 -5.32
N GLY A 363 -1.98 -2.98 -5.47
CA GLY A 363 -1.51 -4.32 -5.75
C GLY A 363 -1.52 -4.73 -7.23
N VAL A 364 -1.90 -3.87 -8.16
CA VAL A 364 -1.71 -4.13 -9.61
C VAL A 364 -0.23 -4.01 -9.95
N GLU A 365 0.32 -5.01 -10.63
CA GLU A 365 1.67 -5.00 -11.17
C GLU A 365 1.71 -4.23 -12.51
N TYR A 366 2.45 -3.14 -12.58
CA TYR A 366 2.84 -2.51 -13.84
C TYR A 366 4.16 -3.12 -14.31
N ASN A 367 4.11 -3.88 -15.39
CA ASN A 367 5.28 -4.48 -16.03
C ASN A 367 5.49 -3.82 -17.39
N LEU A 368 6.46 -2.89 -17.44
CA LEU A 368 6.69 -2.02 -18.58
C LEU A 368 8.01 -2.39 -19.26
N THR A 369 7.97 -2.59 -20.58
CA THR A 369 9.17 -2.79 -21.41
C THR A 369 9.37 -1.59 -22.32
N LEU A 370 10.59 -1.04 -22.31
CA LEU A 370 11.00 0.13 -23.08
C LEU A 370 12.16 -0.25 -24.00
N PRO A 371 11.89 -0.69 -25.25
CA PRO A 371 12.90 -0.98 -26.26
C PRO A 371 13.48 0.33 -26.85
N LEU A 372 14.30 1.04 -26.07
CA LEU A 372 14.85 2.33 -26.46
C LEU A 372 15.68 2.22 -27.74
N PHE A 373 15.61 3.24 -28.59
CA PHE A 373 16.44 3.38 -29.78
C PHE A 373 16.98 4.81 -29.91
N ASN A 374 18.29 4.93 -30.08
CA ASN A 374 18.97 6.18 -30.40
C ASN A 374 19.20 6.26 -31.93
N PRO A 375 18.44 7.08 -32.67
CA PRO A 375 18.59 7.22 -34.11
C PRO A 375 19.72 8.20 -34.51
N THR A 376 20.39 8.83 -33.54
CA THR A 376 21.38 9.86 -33.82
C THR A 376 22.76 9.27 -34.11
N GLN A 377 23.62 10.08 -34.73
CA GLN A 377 25.03 9.74 -34.95
C GLN A 377 25.91 10.03 -33.72
N GLN A 378 25.31 10.46 -32.59
CA GLN A 378 26.01 10.81 -31.36
C GLN A 378 25.59 9.89 -30.22
N LEU A 379 26.48 9.74 -29.25
CA LEU A 379 26.14 9.09 -27.99
C LEU A 379 25.10 9.94 -27.25
N GLN A 380 24.04 9.30 -26.78
CA GLN A 380 22.96 9.96 -26.03
C GLN A 380 22.84 9.37 -24.63
N LYS A 381 22.42 10.19 -23.68
CA LYS A 381 22.11 9.76 -22.31
C LYS A 381 20.64 10.04 -22.03
N VAL A 382 19.90 9.03 -21.61
CA VAL A 382 18.46 9.11 -21.34
C VAL A 382 18.20 8.90 -19.86
N ALA A 383 17.64 9.92 -19.23
CA ALA A 383 17.18 9.90 -17.86
C ALA A 383 15.80 9.23 -17.75
N PHE A 384 15.66 8.37 -16.74
CA PHE A 384 14.41 7.73 -16.35
C PHE A 384 13.99 8.28 -15.00
N THR A 385 12.80 8.87 -14.92
CA THR A 385 12.25 9.39 -13.66
C THR A 385 10.84 8.87 -13.46
N LEU A 386 10.57 8.18 -12.35
CA LEU A 386 9.21 7.92 -11.90
C LEU A 386 8.81 9.05 -10.95
N ALA A 387 7.90 9.92 -11.37
CA ALA A 387 7.57 11.16 -10.67
C ALA A 387 6.13 11.21 -10.16
N THR A 388 5.90 12.17 -9.26
CA THR A 388 4.62 12.39 -8.59
C THR A 388 4.17 13.84 -8.77
N PRO A 389 3.62 14.18 -9.95
CA PRO A 389 3.15 15.53 -10.24
C PRO A 389 1.93 15.88 -9.38
N LEU A 390 1.55 17.15 -9.38
CA LEU A 390 0.26 17.57 -8.86
C LEU A 390 -0.85 16.91 -9.70
N LYS A 391 -1.78 16.25 -9.00
CA LYS A 391 -2.90 15.56 -9.62
C LYS A 391 -3.83 16.56 -10.30
N GLU A 392 -4.06 16.35 -11.59
CA GLU A 392 -5.01 17.10 -12.40
C GLU A 392 -5.70 16.18 -13.42
N ASP A 393 -6.92 16.53 -13.83
CA ASP A 393 -7.62 15.79 -14.88
C ASP A 393 -7.12 16.18 -16.27
N ARG A 394 -6.98 17.49 -16.50
CA ARG A 394 -6.41 18.11 -17.70
C ARG A 394 -5.18 18.92 -17.30
N LEU A 395 -4.23 19.07 -18.21
CA LEU A 395 -3.01 19.84 -17.99
C LEU A 395 -3.34 21.34 -18.01
N SER A 396 -3.63 21.93 -16.85
CA SER A 396 -4.14 23.32 -16.73
C SER A 396 -3.17 24.38 -17.23
N GLN A 397 -1.87 24.08 -17.25
CA GLN A 397 -0.80 24.97 -17.70
C GLN A 397 0.02 24.36 -18.84
N GLY A 398 -0.57 23.43 -19.61
CA GLY A 398 0.08 22.82 -20.78
C GLY A 398 1.21 21.83 -20.46
N GLY A 399 1.42 21.47 -19.19
CA GLY A 399 2.47 20.55 -18.76
C GLY A 399 2.21 19.95 -17.39
N LEU A 400 3.07 19.02 -16.98
CA LEU A 400 3.05 18.45 -15.63
C LEU A 400 3.45 19.50 -14.61
N ARG A 401 2.70 19.58 -13.52
CA ARG A 401 2.94 20.58 -12.48
C ARG A 401 3.60 19.98 -11.25
N PHE A 402 4.61 20.66 -10.74
CA PHE A 402 5.32 20.38 -9.50
C PHE A 402 5.35 21.63 -8.62
N ARG A 403 5.88 21.52 -7.40
CA ARG A 403 5.95 22.60 -6.43
C ARG A 403 7.30 22.61 -5.72
N GLN A 404 7.89 23.80 -5.56
CA GLN A 404 9.11 24.01 -4.78
C GLN A 404 8.89 25.06 -3.67
N PRO A 405 9.07 24.70 -2.38
CA PRO A 405 9.29 23.35 -1.88
C PRO A 405 8.06 22.45 -2.11
N PRO A 406 8.22 21.12 -2.18
CA PRO A 406 7.09 20.20 -2.26
C PRO A 406 6.20 20.30 -1.03
N PHE A 407 4.99 19.72 -1.10
CA PHE A 407 4.17 19.56 0.11
C PHE A 407 4.83 18.57 1.06
N ASP A 408 4.73 18.77 2.37
CA ASP A 408 5.29 17.86 3.36
C ASP A 408 4.33 16.71 3.69
N VAL A 409 3.89 16.00 2.64
CA VAL A 409 2.97 14.86 2.73
C VAL A 409 3.48 13.75 1.79
N PRO A 410 3.66 12.51 2.29
CA PRO A 410 4.03 11.38 1.44
C PRO A 410 2.92 11.08 0.43
N PHE A 411 3.30 10.76 -0.79
CA PHE A 411 2.36 10.54 -1.89
C PHE A 411 2.67 9.26 -2.69
N PHE A 412 3.94 8.87 -2.77
CA PHE A 412 4.35 7.55 -3.26
C PHE A 412 5.36 6.91 -2.32
N ARG A 413 5.15 5.63 -1.99
CA ARG A 413 5.98 4.82 -1.09
C ARG A 413 6.00 3.39 -1.61
N GLY A 414 7.07 2.98 -2.28
CA GLY A 414 7.14 1.64 -2.86
C GLY A 414 8.47 1.33 -3.54
N THR A 415 8.78 0.04 -3.65
CA THR A 415 9.94 -0.45 -4.40
C THR A 415 9.60 -0.65 -5.88
N VAL A 416 10.51 -0.22 -6.76
CA VAL A 416 10.49 -0.55 -8.18
C VAL A 416 11.65 -1.45 -8.55
N ARG A 417 11.49 -2.28 -9.58
CA ARG A 417 12.55 -3.11 -10.16
C ARG A 417 12.90 -2.61 -11.55
N LEU A 418 14.17 -2.30 -11.77
CA LEU A 418 14.75 -1.98 -13.08
C LEU A 418 15.56 -3.16 -13.57
N ARG A 419 15.38 -3.54 -14.84
CA ARG A 419 16.22 -4.53 -15.52
C ARG A 419 16.69 -4.01 -16.87
N TYR A 420 17.98 -4.02 -17.11
CA TYR A 420 18.57 -3.56 -18.37
C TYR A 420 19.99 -4.14 -18.51
N PRO A 421 20.49 -4.36 -19.74
CA PRO A 421 21.90 -4.66 -19.94
C PRO A 421 22.74 -3.40 -19.68
N ASP A 422 23.82 -3.54 -18.91
CA ASP A 422 24.80 -2.46 -18.73
C ASP A 422 25.64 -2.23 -19.99
N ASP A 423 26.61 -1.32 -19.91
CA ASP A 423 27.46 -0.96 -21.04
C ASP A 423 28.39 -2.10 -21.50
N ARG A 424 28.52 -3.17 -20.71
CA ARG A 424 29.24 -4.41 -21.07
C ARG A 424 28.29 -5.50 -21.57
N GLY A 425 26.99 -5.21 -21.69
CA GLY A 425 25.96 -6.16 -22.08
C GLY A 425 25.50 -7.09 -20.96
N GLN A 426 25.96 -6.91 -19.72
CA GLN A 426 25.55 -7.76 -18.60
C GLN A 426 24.18 -7.31 -18.08
N LEU A 427 23.24 -8.25 -17.94
CA LEU A 427 21.93 -7.94 -17.39
C LEU A 427 22.06 -7.49 -15.93
N LYS A 428 21.69 -6.24 -15.65
CA LYS A 428 21.54 -5.71 -14.30
C LYS A 428 20.10 -5.82 -13.85
N THR A 429 19.90 -6.15 -12.57
CA THR A 429 18.64 -6.02 -11.87
C THR A 429 18.86 -5.11 -10.67
N ARG A 430 18.13 -4.00 -10.60
CA ARG A 430 18.16 -3.07 -9.47
C ARG A 430 16.79 -3.00 -8.81
N TYR A 431 16.77 -3.00 -7.49
CA TYR A 431 15.59 -2.71 -6.70
C TYR A 431 15.83 -1.39 -5.98
N VAL A 432 14.93 -0.43 -6.14
CA VAL A 432 15.05 0.89 -5.52
C VAL A 432 13.74 1.22 -4.84
N HIS A 433 13.80 1.50 -3.54
CA HIS A 433 12.69 2.03 -2.77
C HIS A 433 12.56 3.53 -3.04
N LEU A 434 11.33 3.97 -3.33
CA LEU A 434 11.01 5.35 -3.62
C LEU A 434 10.11 5.92 -2.52
N TRP A 435 10.48 7.09 -1.99
CA TRP A 435 9.68 7.87 -1.05
C TRP A 435 9.48 9.29 -1.56
N HIS A 436 8.31 9.56 -2.13
CA HIS A 436 8.01 10.85 -2.77
C HIS A 436 7.03 11.67 -1.95
N ARG A 437 7.28 12.97 -1.94
CA ARG A 437 6.30 13.98 -1.51
C ARG A 437 5.44 14.45 -2.68
N LYS A 438 4.24 14.93 -2.37
CA LYS A 438 3.33 15.48 -3.38
C LYS A 438 3.95 16.68 -4.10
N GLY A 439 4.00 16.60 -5.43
CA GLY A 439 4.53 17.66 -6.29
C GLY A 439 6.05 17.84 -6.20
N GLN A 440 6.78 16.83 -5.74
CA GLN A 440 8.24 16.87 -5.65
C GLN A 440 8.89 16.76 -7.03
N VAL A 441 9.80 17.67 -7.34
CA VAL A 441 10.75 17.53 -8.46
C VAL A 441 11.84 16.55 -8.02
N LEU A 442 12.16 15.60 -8.89
CA LEU A 442 13.03 14.47 -8.59
C LEU A 442 14.21 14.44 -9.55
N GLU A 443 15.36 14.01 -9.02
CA GLU A 443 16.48 13.58 -9.86
C GLU A 443 16.14 12.27 -10.60
N PRO A 444 16.85 11.94 -11.68
CA PRO A 444 16.65 10.67 -12.38
C PRO A 444 16.88 9.46 -11.47
N LEU A 445 16.00 8.47 -11.60
CA LEU A 445 16.14 7.15 -10.97
C LEU A 445 17.31 6.36 -11.61
N GLU A 446 17.46 6.49 -12.92
CA GLU A 446 18.50 5.81 -13.69
C GLU A 446 18.88 6.63 -14.93
N MET A 447 20.15 6.52 -15.35
CA MET A 447 20.68 7.15 -16.55
C MET A 447 21.18 6.06 -17.51
N ILE A 448 20.60 6.00 -18.71
CA ILE A 448 20.95 5.00 -19.71
C ILE A 448 21.75 5.63 -20.85
N THR A 449 22.96 5.13 -21.06
CA THR A 449 23.82 5.52 -22.18
C THR A 449 23.48 4.71 -23.42
N LEU A 450 23.27 5.37 -24.55
CA LEU A 450 22.98 4.77 -25.84
C LEU A 450 23.99 5.24 -26.89
N PRO A 451 24.85 4.35 -27.41
CA PRO A 451 25.68 4.64 -28.57
C PRO A 451 24.88 5.09 -29.80
N PRO A 452 25.53 5.71 -30.81
CA PRO A 452 24.91 6.03 -32.09
C PRO A 452 24.21 4.81 -32.73
N ASN A 453 23.04 5.03 -33.33
CA ASN A 453 22.26 4.01 -34.06
C ASN A 453 22.07 2.68 -33.32
N SER A 454 21.94 2.73 -31.99
CA SER A 454 21.86 1.55 -31.14
C SER A 454 20.57 1.53 -30.31
N GLY A 455 20.22 0.35 -29.81
CA GLY A 455 19.06 0.17 -28.94
C GLY A 455 19.40 -0.53 -27.63
N ARG A 456 18.60 -0.24 -26.60
CA ARG A 456 18.68 -0.91 -25.30
C ARG A 456 17.28 -1.11 -24.72
N SER A 457 16.97 -2.34 -24.35
CA SER A 457 15.71 -2.65 -23.67
C SER A 457 15.85 -2.42 -22.17
N VAL A 458 14.96 -1.60 -21.62
CA VAL A 458 14.82 -1.36 -20.17
C VAL A 458 13.47 -1.89 -19.73
N GLN A 459 13.43 -2.65 -18.65
CA GLN A 459 12.19 -3.06 -18.00
C GLN A 459 12.04 -2.33 -16.67
N LEU A 460 10.84 -1.80 -16.43
CA LEU A 460 10.42 -1.23 -15.16
C LEU A 460 9.23 -2.04 -14.65
N ASP A 461 9.38 -2.63 -13.47
CA ASP A 461 8.31 -3.28 -12.75
C ASP A 461 7.99 -2.51 -11.46
N LEU A 462 6.72 -2.29 -11.17
CA LEU A 462 6.26 -1.93 -9.84
C LEU A 462 4.94 -2.62 -9.53
N ILE A 463 4.71 -2.95 -8.27
CA ILE A 463 3.36 -3.29 -7.79
C ILE A 463 2.84 -2.04 -7.09
N TYR A 464 1.73 -1.50 -7.58
CA TYR A 464 1.25 -0.21 -7.11
C TYR A 464 0.92 -0.28 -5.61
N PRO A 465 1.68 0.42 -4.75
CA PRO A 465 1.64 0.19 -3.31
C PRO A 465 0.35 0.74 -2.65
N PRO A 466 -0.26 -0.01 -1.71
CA PRO A 466 -1.46 0.39 -0.97
C PRO A 466 -1.36 1.72 -0.21
N ASP A 467 -0.13 2.13 0.11
CA ASP A 467 0.19 3.32 0.89
C ASP A 467 0.49 4.55 0.00
N SER A 468 0.05 4.56 -1.27
CA SER A 468 0.33 5.64 -2.23
C SER A 468 -0.93 6.25 -2.84
N THR A 469 -0.81 7.45 -3.40
CA THR A 469 -1.92 8.18 -4.02
C THR A 469 -1.68 8.36 -5.52
N PRO A 470 -2.61 7.95 -6.39
CA PRO A 470 -2.45 8.07 -7.84
C PRO A 470 -2.70 9.51 -8.33
N PRO A 471 -2.20 9.88 -9.53
CA PRO A 471 -1.36 9.09 -10.43
C PRO A 471 0.14 9.33 -10.26
N GLN A 472 0.95 8.46 -10.84
CA GLN A 472 2.40 8.67 -11.07
C GLN A 472 2.68 8.84 -12.57
N VAL A 473 3.91 9.20 -12.92
CA VAL A 473 4.31 9.36 -14.32
C VAL A 473 5.73 8.84 -14.53
N LEU A 474 5.94 8.06 -15.57
CA LEU A 474 7.28 7.68 -16.04
C LEU A 474 7.73 8.68 -17.10
N THR A 475 8.81 9.40 -16.84
CA THR A 475 9.40 10.37 -17.77
C THR A 475 10.71 9.85 -18.33
N LEU A 476 10.85 9.94 -19.66
CA LEU A 476 12.09 9.74 -20.38
C LEU A 476 12.58 11.10 -20.85
N LYS A 477 13.81 11.47 -20.50
CA LYS A 477 14.42 12.74 -20.93
C LYS A 477 15.80 12.50 -21.51
N THR A 478 16.04 12.93 -22.73
CA THR A 478 17.38 12.88 -23.32
C THR A 478 18.17 14.10 -22.85
N GLN A 479 19.40 13.91 -22.38
CA GLN A 479 20.26 15.02 -21.98
C GLN A 479 20.53 15.93 -23.18
N GLY A 480 20.55 17.24 -22.90
CA GLY A 480 20.76 18.29 -23.91
C GLY A 480 22.22 18.57 -24.16
#